data_AF-A0AAD8Y9J2-F1
#
_entry.id   AF-A0AAD8Y9J2-F1
#
_cell.length_a   1.000
_cell.length_b   1.000
_cell.length_c   1.000
_cell.angle_alpha   90.00
_cell.angle_beta   90.00
_cell.angle_gamma   90.00
#
_symmetry.space_group_name_H-M   'P 1'
#
loop_
_entity.id
_entity.type
_entity.pdbx_description
1 polymer ?
#
loop_
_entity_poly.entity_id
_entity_poly.type
_entity_poly.pdbx_seq_one_letter_code
_entity_poly.pdbx_strand_id
1 'polypeptide(L)'
;MMNSISCHSSSYGNLDGSETHPSSTEAMEVDDDLEAAMFATAAAESIACNDDNVAASFGSDDFVRIRKEDDAGVGISASPQPETHPHPAHTDHLVKSRQYYRDMVLGVNDGLVSTFLLVAGVVGGGMDVEATLLTSISGAIAGAISMFAGEYVATKSQNEVMKGEIKLEHEHITNYHQEEMKELSNLFSLIGIPGSSPHICHANVADSTAHSSNVTSSAKEARKLRQKMTQYYGSNPDALLKIMIALEFGVIDGETRSPFVAGGSSLALFIVGSLPSVIPFVCVTDSISGLIASGIATAIGLFLVGAVKTWATRGNMWLAALENLLITAAGGGVAYGIGVGFQHLMSE
;
A
#
# COMPACT_ATOMS: atom_id res chain seq x y z
N MET A 1 -12.00 -55.01 -0.91
CA MET A 1 -13.40 -55.02 -0.41
C MET A 1 -13.44 -53.98 0.69
N MET A 2 -13.91 -52.77 0.44
CA MET A 2 -15.34 -52.38 0.31
C MET A 2 -16.17 -52.81 1.51
N ASN A 3 -16.51 -51.84 2.37
CA ASN A 3 -17.92 -51.55 2.60
C ASN A 3 -18.10 -50.11 3.10
N SER A 4 -19.18 -49.47 2.64
CA SER A 4 -19.66 -48.16 3.06
C SER A 4 -20.98 -48.33 3.82
N ILE A 5 -21.22 -47.53 4.85
CA ILE A 5 -22.56 -47.31 5.42
C ILE A 5 -22.75 -45.79 5.58
N SER A 6 -23.98 -45.32 5.39
CA SER A 6 -24.31 -43.89 5.24
C SER A 6 -25.53 -43.50 6.09
N CYS A 7 -25.62 -42.21 6.40
CA CYS A 7 -26.81 -41.47 6.86
C CYS A 7 -27.55 -41.93 8.13
N HIS A 8 -27.79 -40.98 9.03
CA HIS A 8 -29.17 -40.67 9.40
C HIS A 8 -29.37 -39.20 9.76
N SER A 9 -30.45 -38.60 9.27
CA SER A 9 -30.98 -37.29 9.70
C SER A 9 -32.09 -37.48 10.74
N SER A 10 -32.37 -36.45 11.55
CA SER A 10 -33.60 -36.34 12.33
C SER A 10 -34.01 -34.88 12.49
N SER A 11 -35.30 -34.63 12.73
CA SER A 11 -35.92 -33.30 12.68
C SER A 11 -37.07 -33.19 13.68
N TYR A 12 -37.09 -32.09 14.44
CA TYR A 12 -38.16 -31.63 15.33
C TYR A 12 -38.12 -30.08 15.33
N GLY A 13 -39.19 -29.33 15.55
CA GLY A 13 -40.58 -29.71 15.80
C GLY A 13 -41.27 -28.59 16.62
N ASN A 14 -42.21 -27.86 16.03
CA ASN A 14 -42.75 -26.60 16.57
C ASN A 14 -44.05 -26.80 17.41
N LEU A 15 -44.31 -25.92 18.39
CA LEU A 15 -45.57 -25.84 19.17
C LEU A 15 -45.88 -24.41 19.66
N ASP A 16 -47.18 -24.06 19.69
CA ASP A 16 -47.79 -22.82 20.20
C ASP A 16 -47.81 -22.73 21.75
N GLY A 17 -48.17 -21.62 22.44
CA GLY A 17 -48.52 -20.24 22.03
C GLY A 17 -49.38 -19.51 23.11
N SER A 18 -49.61 -18.18 22.95
CA SER A 18 -50.36 -17.24 23.85
C SER A 18 -49.70 -16.96 25.23
N GLU A 19 -49.75 -15.80 25.93
CA GLU A 19 -50.53 -14.53 25.97
C GLU A 19 -49.63 -13.42 26.65
N THR A 20 -49.78 -12.07 26.63
CA THR A 20 -50.60 -11.03 25.93
C THR A 20 -49.90 -9.62 25.95
N HIS A 21 -50.60 -8.54 25.57
CA HIS A 21 -50.17 -7.11 25.44
C HIS A 21 -50.35 -6.24 26.74
N PRO A 22 -50.06 -4.90 26.79
CA PRO A 22 -49.56 -3.95 25.76
C PRO A 22 -48.43 -2.96 26.19
N SER A 23 -48.03 -2.08 25.25
CA SER A 23 -47.21 -0.84 25.38
C SER A 23 -45.69 -1.02 25.59
N SER A 24 -44.81 -0.22 24.98
CA SER A 24 -44.97 0.93 24.06
C SER A 24 -43.74 1.14 23.15
N THR A 25 -43.89 1.98 22.12
CA THR A 25 -42.82 2.52 21.24
C THR A 25 -42.10 1.51 20.31
N GLU A 26 -42.85 1.03 19.32
CA GLU A 26 -42.34 0.98 17.94
C GLU A 26 -42.58 2.34 17.27
N ALA A 27 -41.85 2.78 16.24
CA ALA A 27 -40.47 2.48 15.84
C ALA A 27 -40.02 3.59 14.87
N MET A 28 -38.75 3.98 14.91
CA MET A 28 -38.04 4.54 13.76
C MET A 28 -36.54 4.28 13.95
N GLU A 29 -36.18 3.01 13.84
CA GLU A 29 -34.78 2.64 13.58
C GLU A 29 -34.39 3.31 12.26
N VAL A 30 -33.30 4.07 12.29
CA VAL A 30 -32.64 4.61 11.10
C VAL A 30 -31.49 3.64 10.82
N ASP A 31 -31.37 3.14 9.59
CA ASP A 31 -30.36 2.16 9.21
C ASP A 31 -28.93 2.73 9.36
N ASP A 32 -28.29 2.47 10.51
CA ASP A 32 -26.87 2.77 10.76
C ASP A 32 -25.93 2.11 9.71
N ASP A 33 -26.40 1.04 9.05
CA ASP A 33 -25.68 0.36 7.97
C ASP A 33 -25.51 1.22 6.70
N LEU A 34 -26.31 2.28 6.51
CA LEU A 34 -26.34 3.03 5.24
C LEU A 34 -25.22 4.10 5.13
N GLU A 35 -24.89 4.83 6.20
CA GLU A 35 -23.71 5.72 6.18
C GLU A 35 -22.41 4.91 6.11
N ALA A 36 -22.34 3.76 6.79
CA ALA A 36 -21.21 2.85 6.74
C ALA A 36 -20.96 2.33 5.30
N ALA A 37 -22.02 1.96 4.58
CA ALA A 37 -21.93 1.54 3.17
C ALA A 37 -21.42 2.66 2.25
N MET A 38 -21.87 3.90 2.47
CA MET A 38 -21.57 5.01 1.55
C MET A 38 -20.10 5.46 1.62
N PHE A 39 -19.46 5.42 2.80
CA PHE A 39 -18.02 5.65 2.92
C PHE A 39 -17.17 4.43 2.50
N ALA A 40 -17.68 3.20 2.64
CA ALA A 40 -16.95 2.00 2.21
C ALA A 40 -16.81 1.90 0.68
N THR A 41 -17.84 2.31 -0.06
CA THR A 41 -17.89 2.12 -1.53
C THR A 41 -16.79 2.91 -2.26
N ALA A 42 -16.51 4.15 -1.84
CA ALA A 42 -15.49 5.00 -2.47
C ALA A 42 -14.04 4.49 -2.31
N ALA A 43 -13.77 3.63 -1.32
CA ALA A 43 -12.48 2.97 -1.15
C ALA A 43 -12.37 1.66 -1.94
N ALA A 44 -13.48 0.92 -2.08
CA ALA A 44 -13.52 -0.43 -2.64
C ALA A 44 -13.18 -0.50 -4.15
N GLU A 45 -13.61 0.48 -4.95
CA GLU A 45 -13.41 0.49 -6.42
C GLU A 45 -11.94 0.69 -6.86
N SER A 46 -10.98 0.78 -5.93
CA SER A 46 -9.54 0.85 -6.24
C SER A 46 -8.75 -0.43 -5.96
N ILE A 47 -9.37 -1.46 -5.35
CA ILE A 47 -8.69 -2.69 -4.88
C ILE A 47 -9.28 -3.97 -5.49
N ALA A 48 -10.49 -3.94 -6.05
CA ALA A 48 -11.06 -5.09 -6.76
C ALA A 48 -10.44 -5.28 -8.16
N CYS A 49 -9.87 -6.46 -8.41
CA CYS A 49 -9.40 -6.96 -9.72
C CYS A 49 -8.24 -6.20 -10.41
N ASN A 50 -7.00 -6.43 -9.96
CA ASN A 50 -5.81 -6.37 -10.83
C ASN A 50 -4.73 -7.40 -10.43
N ASP A 51 -5.15 -8.65 -10.21
CA ASP A 51 -4.28 -9.74 -9.70
C ASP A 51 -3.24 -10.26 -10.73
N ASP A 52 -3.38 -9.94 -12.02
CA ASP A 52 -2.53 -10.48 -13.09
C ASP A 52 -1.20 -9.73 -13.30
N ASN A 53 -1.02 -8.52 -12.73
CA ASN A 53 0.05 -7.61 -13.15
C ASN A 53 1.28 -7.51 -12.23
N VAL A 54 1.24 -8.01 -10.99
CA VAL A 54 2.43 -8.02 -10.11
C VAL A 54 3.48 -9.02 -10.61
N ALA A 55 3.04 -10.12 -11.22
CA ALA A 55 3.93 -11.11 -11.85
C ALA A 55 4.53 -10.62 -13.19
N ALA A 56 3.98 -9.57 -13.81
CA ALA A 56 4.34 -9.14 -15.17
C ALA A 56 5.53 -8.16 -15.26
N SER A 57 5.92 -7.52 -14.15
CA SER A 57 6.94 -6.45 -14.15
C SER A 57 8.39 -6.97 -14.27
N PHE A 58 8.63 -8.26 -14.03
CA PHE A 58 9.91 -8.92 -14.30
C PHE A 58 9.88 -9.66 -15.63
N GLY A 59 9.71 -8.90 -16.73
CA GLY A 59 9.79 -9.43 -18.09
C GLY A 59 11.12 -10.17 -18.32
N SER A 60 11.05 -11.47 -18.60
CA SER A 60 12.17 -12.41 -18.60
C SER A 60 13.22 -12.20 -19.69
N ASP A 61 13.02 -11.24 -20.59
CA ASP A 61 13.75 -11.15 -21.85
C ASP A 61 15.03 -10.30 -21.76
N ASP A 62 15.07 -9.28 -20.91
CA ASP A 62 16.22 -8.38 -20.82
C ASP A 62 17.38 -8.96 -19.99
N PHE A 63 17.10 -9.81 -18.99
CA PHE A 63 18.16 -10.50 -18.23
C PHE A 63 18.88 -11.58 -19.06
N VAL A 64 18.28 -12.03 -20.17
CA VAL A 64 18.82 -13.10 -21.03
C VAL A 64 19.77 -12.57 -22.12
N ARG A 65 19.70 -11.27 -22.46
CA ARG A 65 20.51 -10.68 -23.56
C ARG A 65 22.01 -10.54 -23.28
N ILE A 66 22.45 -10.58 -22.02
CA ILE A 66 23.85 -10.29 -21.62
C ILE A 66 24.81 -11.48 -21.88
N ARG A 67 24.35 -12.58 -22.49
CA ARG A 67 25.18 -13.79 -22.72
C ARG A 67 25.15 -14.32 -24.15
N LYS A 68 25.27 -13.44 -25.17
CA LYS A 68 25.34 -13.87 -26.58
C LYS A 68 26.25 -13.04 -27.49
N GLU A 69 27.39 -12.64 -26.96
CA GLU A 69 28.62 -12.32 -27.70
C GLU A 69 29.81 -12.91 -26.91
N ASP A 70 31.01 -12.95 -27.49
CA ASP A 70 32.23 -13.57 -26.95
C ASP A 70 32.37 -15.12 -26.98
N ASP A 71 31.81 -15.80 -27.99
CA ASP A 71 32.29 -17.13 -28.43
C ASP A 71 33.63 -17.00 -29.21
N ALA A 72 34.66 -16.48 -28.54
CA ALA A 72 36.04 -16.39 -29.03
C ALA A 72 37.01 -16.86 -27.93
N GLY A 73 37.89 -17.81 -28.26
CA GLY A 73 38.64 -18.57 -27.26
C GLY A 73 39.63 -17.74 -26.42
N VAL A 74 39.28 -17.46 -25.16
CA VAL A 74 40.17 -16.85 -24.16
C VAL A 74 40.72 -17.93 -23.22
N GLY A 75 42.04 -18.10 -23.21
CA GLY A 75 42.73 -18.94 -22.22
C GLY A 75 42.70 -18.32 -20.83
N ILE A 76 42.67 -19.15 -19.77
CA ILE A 76 42.63 -18.67 -18.38
C ILE A 76 43.99 -18.08 -17.98
N SER A 77 44.21 -16.82 -18.35
CA SER A 77 45.20 -15.96 -17.70
C SER A 77 44.72 -15.60 -16.29
N ALA A 78 45.66 -15.33 -15.38
CA ALA A 78 45.32 -14.90 -14.03
C ALA A 78 44.48 -13.63 -14.04
N SER A 79 43.46 -13.57 -13.18
CA SER A 79 42.64 -12.36 -13.01
C SER A 79 43.53 -11.16 -12.72
N PRO A 80 43.38 -10.03 -13.45
CA PRO A 80 43.96 -8.77 -13.03
C PRO A 80 43.58 -8.46 -11.58
N GLN A 81 44.50 -7.82 -10.84
CA GLN A 81 44.12 -7.13 -9.61
C GLN A 81 43.12 -6.02 -9.98
N PRO A 82 42.10 -5.73 -9.17
CA PRO A 82 41.15 -4.68 -9.49
C PRO A 82 41.87 -3.32 -9.52
N GLU A 83 41.89 -2.71 -10.71
CA GLU A 83 42.29 -1.30 -10.91
C GLU A 83 41.52 -0.43 -9.90
N THR A 84 42.24 0.29 -9.04
CA THR A 84 41.63 1.10 -7.96
C THR A 84 41.07 2.41 -8.50
N HIS A 85 40.09 2.32 -9.39
CA HIS A 85 39.24 3.43 -9.76
C HIS A 85 38.52 3.96 -8.50
N PRO A 86 38.48 5.28 -8.28
CA PRO A 86 37.64 5.84 -7.23
C PRO A 86 36.17 5.53 -7.54
N HIS A 87 35.61 4.56 -6.82
CA HIS A 87 34.17 4.33 -6.88
C HIS A 87 33.45 5.62 -6.48
N PRO A 88 32.40 6.05 -7.22
CA PRO A 88 31.59 7.17 -6.78
C PRO A 88 31.04 6.86 -5.39
N ALA A 89 31.01 7.88 -4.52
CA ALA A 89 30.60 7.70 -3.13
C ALA A 89 29.24 7.00 -3.04
N HIS A 90 29.14 5.97 -2.19
CA HIS A 90 27.94 5.17 -2.01
C HIS A 90 26.74 6.08 -1.68
N THR A 91 25.82 6.24 -2.62
CA THR A 91 24.60 7.03 -2.41
C THR A 91 23.59 6.18 -1.65
N ASP A 92 23.40 6.47 -0.38
CA ASP A 92 22.51 5.70 0.49
C ASP A 92 21.08 5.64 -0.07
N HIS A 93 20.52 4.43 -0.09
CA HIS A 93 19.21 4.19 -0.67
C HIS A 93 18.09 4.74 0.22
N LEU A 94 17.22 5.59 -0.34
CA LEU A 94 16.09 6.27 0.32
C LEU A 94 14.94 5.33 0.80
N VAL A 95 15.20 4.04 0.98
CA VAL A 95 14.19 3.02 1.34
C VAL A 95 13.47 3.39 2.65
N LYS A 96 14.24 3.83 3.66
CA LYS A 96 13.77 4.22 4.99
C LYS A 96 12.93 5.50 5.00
N SER A 97 13.22 6.46 4.13
CA SER A 97 12.44 7.71 4.03
C SER A 97 11.20 7.57 3.14
N ARG A 98 11.12 6.54 2.29
CA ARG A 98 10.04 6.33 1.31
C ARG A 98 8.64 6.28 1.94
N GLN A 99 8.48 5.64 3.10
CA GLN A 99 7.19 5.57 3.81
C GLN A 99 6.77 6.97 4.25
N TYR A 100 7.51 7.58 5.19
CA TYR A 100 7.28 8.95 5.66
C TYR A 100 7.02 9.94 4.51
N TYR A 101 7.80 9.86 3.42
CA TYR A 101 7.62 10.71 2.25
C TYR A 101 6.28 10.52 1.54
N ARG A 102 5.82 9.27 1.36
CA ARG A 102 4.47 8.96 0.85
C ARG A 102 3.41 9.64 1.72
N ASP A 103 3.53 9.47 3.03
CA ASP A 103 2.51 9.89 3.99
C ASP A 103 2.44 11.43 4.11
N MET A 104 3.61 12.10 4.03
CA MET A 104 3.71 13.55 3.93
C MET A 104 3.05 14.08 2.64
N VAL A 105 3.31 13.46 1.49
CA VAL A 105 2.71 13.86 0.21
C VAL A 105 1.20 13.61 0.21
N LEU A 106 0.74 12.49 0.78
CA LEU A 106 -0.68 12.20 0.97
C LEU A 106 -1.35 13.26 1.84
N GLY A 107 -0.76 13.64 2.98
CA GLY A 107 -1.34 14.64 3.90
C GLY A 107 -1.57 16.01 3.27
N VAL A 108 -0.56 16.58 2.61
CA VAL A 108 -0.73 17.88 1.93
C VAL A 108 -1.74 17.78 0.78
N ASN A 109 -1.68 16.69 0.01
CA ASN A 109 -2.59 16.49 -1.13
C ASN A 109 -4.04 16.34 -0.68
N ASP A 110 -4.30 15.51 0.33
CA ASP A 110 -5.65 15.27 0.85
C ASP A 110 -6.23 16.56 1.48
N GLY A 111 -5.43 17.28 2.28
CA GLY A 111 -5.82 18.59 2.82
C GLY A 111 -6.18 19.62 1.73
N LEU A 112 -5.42 19.68 0.64
CA LEU A 112 -5.71 20.53 -0.52
C LEU A 112 -7.04 20.16 -1.19
N VAL A 113 -7.19 18.88 -1.56
CA VAL A 113 -8.33 18.40 -2.36
C VAL A 113 -9.62 18.37 -1.55
N SER A 114 -9.63 17.70 -0.39
CA SER A 114 -10.84 17.53 0.42
C SER A 114 -11.42 18.88 0.88
N THR A 115 -10.57 19.80 1.35
CA THR A 115 -11.01 21.13 1.78
C THR A 115 -11.51 21.97 0.61
N PHE A 116 -10.90 21.89 -0.57
CA PHE A 116 -11.40 22.61 -1.75
C PHE A 116 -12.74 22.04 -2.25
N LEU A 117 -12.91 20.72 -2.25
CA LEU A 117 -14.19 20.08 -2.58
C LEU A 117 -15.31 20.50 -1.60
N LEU A 118 -15.02 20.51 -0.30
CA LEU A 118 -15.94 21.01 0.73
C LEU A 118 -16.33 22.48 0.47
N VAL A 119 -15.35 23.35 0.25
CA VAL A 119 -15.52 24.78 -0.06
C VAL A 119 -16.35 24.98 -1.34
N ALA A 120 -16.08 24.22 -2.39
CA ALA A 120 -16.84 24.27 -3.64
C ALA A 120 -18.30 23.84 -3.43
N GLY A 121 -18.54 22.79 -2.63
CA GLY A 121 -19.88 22.34 -2.29
C GLY A 121 -20.71 23.38 -1.52
N VAL A 122 -20.16 23.96 -0.45
CA VAL A 122 -20.90 24.96 0.36
C VAL A 122 -21.19 26.26 -0.39
N VAL A 123 -20.26 26.71 -1.23
CA VAL A 123 -20.48 27.89 -2.09
C VAL A 123 -21.47 27.58 -3.22
N GLY A 124 -21.47 26.36 -3.76
CA GLY A 124 -22.54 25.88 -4.66
C GLY A 124 -23.91 25.86 -3.98
N GLY A 125 -23.93 25.51 -2.69
CA GLY A 125 -25.09 25.61 -1.80
C GLY A 125 -25.53 27.03 -1.44
N GLY A 126 -24.96 28.07 -2.07
CA GLY A 126 -25.35 29.47 -1.84
C GLY A 126 -24.94 30.04 -0.49
N MET A 127 -24.06 29.38 0.26
CA MET A 127 -23.60 29.88 1.58
C MET A 127 -22.77 31.16 1.44
N ASP A 128 -22.93 32.07 2.41
CA ASP A 128 -22.15 33.29 2.48
C ASP A 128 -20.70 33.05 2.93
N VAL A 129 -19.88 34.10 2.93
CA VAL A 129 -18.46 34.00 3.27
C VAL A 129 -18.24 33.59 4.73
N GLU A 130 -19.10 34.04 5.66
CA GLU A 130 -18.93 33.75 7.10
C GLU A 130 -19.26 32.28 7.40
N ALA A 131 -20.36 31.76 6.87
CA ALA A 131 -20.72 30.36 7.00
C ALA A 131 -19.79 29.42 6.21
N THR A 132 -19.26 29.88 5.06
CA THR A 132 -18.22 29.17 4.31
C THR A 132 -16.90 29.08 5.08
N LEU A 133 -16.46 30.18 5.73
CA LEU A 133 -15.28 30.16 6.60
C LEU A 133 -15.47 29.23 7.80
N LEU A 134 -16.61 29.32 8.50
CA LEU A 134 -16.90 28.48 9.66
C LEU A 134 -16.91 26.99 9.27
N THR A 135 -17.59 26.63 8.19
CA THR A 135 -17.68 25.24 7.72
C THR A 135 -16.35 24.71 7.21
N SER A 136 -15.59 25.50 6.44
CA SER A 136 -14.31 25.07 5.89
C SER A 136 -13.21 24.93 6.96
N ILE A 137 -13.17 25.80 7.96
CA ILE A 137 -12.28 25.66 9.13
C ILE A 137 -12.67 24.43 9.95
N SER A 138 -13.97 24.24 10.24
CA SER A 138 -14.45 23.10 11.02
C SER A 138 -14.19 21.77 10.31
N GLY A 139 -14.46 21.70 9.00
CA GLY A 139 -14.18 20.54 8.15
C GLY A 139 -12.69 20.26 8.01
N ALA A 140 -11.84 21.29 7.90
CA ALA A 140 -10.40 21.12 7.88
C ALA A 140 -9.86 20.55 9.20
N ILE A 141 -10.38 20.99 10.35
CA ILE A 141 -10.03 20.43 11.67
C ILE A 141 -10.52 18.98 11.82
N ALA A 142 -11.77 18.71 11.43
CA ALA A 142 -12.34 17.36 11.47
C ALA A 142 -11.58 16.38 10.56
N GLY A 143 -11.25 16.80 9.33
CA GLY A 143 -10.43 16.03 8.38
C GLY A 143 -9.03 15.76 8.92
N ALA A 144 -8.36 16.76 9.49
CA ALA A 144 -7.03 16.58 10.07
C ALA A 144 -7.02 15.62 11.27
N ILE A 145 -8.06 15.63 12.11
CA ILE A 145 -8.24 14.68 13.22
C ILE A 145 -8.56 13.28 12.70
N SER A 146 -9.42 13.16 11.68
CA SER A 146 -9.72 11.88 11.03
C SER A 146 -8.45 11.27 10.41
N MET A 147 -7.65 12.08 9.71
CA MET A 147 -6.39 11.64 9.12
C MET A 147 -5.36 11.22 10.19
N PHE A 148 -5.28 11.93 11.33
CA PHE A 148 -4.50 11.46 12.49
C PHE A 148 -4.94 10.08 12.94
N ALA A 149 -6.24 9.89 13.15
CA ALA A 149 -6.80 8.65 13.69
C ALA A 149 -6.59 7.46 12.73
N GLY A 150 -6.89 7.63 11.44
CA GLY A 150 -6.69 6.61 10.42
C GLY A 150 -5.22 6.20 10.29
N GLU A 151 -4.31 7.17 10.17
CA GLU A 151 -2.88 6.91 10.04
C GLU A 151 -2.26 6.30 11.31
N TYR A 152 -2.70 6.75 12.50
CA TYR A 152 -2.31 6.18 13.79
C TYR A 152 -2.77 4.73 13.92
N VAL A 153 -4.04 4.42 13.61
CA VAL A 153 -4.59 3.07 13.69
C VAL A 153 -3.95 2.14 12.67
N ALA A 154 -3.76 2.60 11.42
CA ALA A 154 -3.08 1.82 10.38
C ALA A 154 -1.63 1.49 10.79
N THR A 155 -0.86 2.48 11.24
CA THR A 155 0.53 2.28 11.68
C THR A 155 0.62 1.39 12.93
N LYS A 156 -0.30 1.56 13.89
CA LYS A 156 -0.37 0.72 15.09
C LYS A 156 -0.68 -0.72 14.72
N SER A 157 -1.69 -0.94 13.89
CA SER A 157 -2.12 -2.27 13.42
C SER A 157 -0.97 -3.00 12.69
N GLN A 158 -0.29 -2.33 11.76
CA GLN A 158 0.88 -2.88 11.07
C GLN A 158 2.00 -3.30 12.04
N ASN A 159 2.31 -2.47 13.05
CA ASN A 159 3.29 -2.82 14.08
C ASN A 159 2.83 -3.99 14.97
N GLU A 160 1.54 -4.10 15.29
CA GLU A 160 1.00 -5.17 16.13
C GLU A 160 0.92 -6.51 15.38
N VAL A 161 0.54 -6.51 14.09
CA VAL A 161 0.61 -7.69 13.21
C VAL A 161 2.06 -8.15 13.03
N MET A 162 2.96 -7.27 12.61
CA MET A 162 4.39 -7.60 12.44
C MET A 162 5.02 -8.18 13.71
N LYS A 163 4.64 -7.67 14.89
CA LYS A 163 5.08 -8.21 16.19
C LYS A 163 4.45 -9.57 16.52
N GLY A 164 3.25 -9.84 16.02
CA GLY A 164 2.61 -11.15 16.04
C GLY A 164 3.40 -12.17 15.21
N GLU A 165 3.62 -11.88 13.93
CA GLU A 165 4.34 -12.79 13.01
C GLU A 165 5.76 -13.11 13.50
N ILE A 166 6.53 -12.10 13.93
CA ILE A 166 7.88 -12.30 14.50
C ILE A 166 7.86 -13.21 15.75
N LYS A 167 6.77 -13.21 16.52
CA LYS A 167 6.60 -14.13 17.67
C LYS A 167 6.23 -15.54 17.21
N LEU A 168 5.34 -15.68 16.23
CA LEU A 168 4.94 -16.97 15.67
C LEU A 168 6.15 -17.67 15.02
N GLU A 169 6.94 -16.94 14.23
CA GLU A 169 8.13 -17.47 13.58
C GLU A 169 9.21 -17.91 14.59
N HIS A 170 9.42 -17.16 15.67
CA HIS A 170 10.28 -17.63 16.77
C HIS A 170 9.73 -18.92 17.42
N GLU A 171 8.41 -19.06 17.53
CA GLU A 171 7.77 -20.27 18.07
C GLU A 171 7.90 -21.45 17.09
N HIS A 172 7.81 -21.22 15.78
CA HIS A 172 8.03 -22.20 14.72
C HIS A 172 9.48 -22.68 14.65
N ILE A 173 10.46 -21.78 14.63
CA ILE A 173 11.89 -22.13 14.70
C ILE A 173 12.23 -23.00 15.92
N THR A 174 11.52 -22.79 17.03
CA THR A 174 11.71 -23.54 18.28
C THR A 174 11.04 -24.92 18.27
N ASN A 175 9.79 -25.00 17.81
CA ASN A 175 8.95 -26.19 17.94
C ASN A 175 8.91 -27.07 16.67
N TYR A 176 9.03 -26.44 15.48
CA TYR A 176 8.81 -27.02 14.16
C TYR A 176 10.04 -26.89 13.24
N HIS A 177 11.26 -26.76 13.81
CA HIS A 177 12.53 -26.54 13.10
C HIS A 177 12.77 -27.38 11.82
N GLN A 178 12.29 -28.63 11.76
CA GLN A 178 12.43 -29.50 10.58
C GLN A 178 11.45 -29.16 9.43
N GLU A 179 10.55 -28.20 9.65
CA GLU A 179 9.58 -27.69 8.71
C GLU A 179 10.07 -26.33 8.19
N GLU A 180 10.56 -25.46 9.08
CA GLU A 180 11.29 -24.23 8.70
C GLU A 180 12.53 -24.48 7.84
N MET A 181 13.23 -25.61 8.05
CA MET A 181 14.34 -26.00 7.16
C MET A 181 13.89 -26.43 5.75
N LYS A 182 12.61 -26.76 5.55
CA LYS A 182 11.99 -26.97 4.23
C LYS A 182 11.54 -25.62 3.66
N GLU A 183 10.89 -24.79 4.48
CA GLU A 183 10.43 -23.43 4.17
C GLU A 183 11.57 -22.58 3.62
N LEU A 184 12.68 -22.46 4.36
CA LEU A 184 13.89 -21.75 3.94
C LEU A 184 14.48 -22.30 2.62
N SER A 185 14.43 -23.62 2.39
CA SER A 185 14.86 -24.21 1.11
C SER A 185 13.92 -23.85 -0.05
N ASN A 186 12.64 -23.66 0.21
CA ASN A 186 11.67 -23.20 -0.78
C ASN A 186 11.84 -21.70 -1.06
N LEU A 187 11.99 -20.87 -0.02
CA LEU A 187 12.32 -19.44 -0.15
C LEU A 187 13.64 -19.23 -0.93
N PHE A 188 14.69 -19.99 -0.63
CA PHE A 188 15.92 -20.01 -1.44
C PHE A 188 15.68 -20.44 -2.90
N SER A 189 14.71 -21.33 -3.16
CA SER A 189 14.33 -21.68 -4.54
C SER A 189 13.68 -20.48 -5.26
N LEU A 190 12.81 -19.75 -4.56
CA LEU A 190 12.07 -18.61 -5.09
C LEU A 190 13.00 -17.45 -5.46
N ILE A 191 13.98 -17.12 -4.60
CA ILE A 191 15.02 -16.11 -4.90
C ILE A 191 16.13 -16.61 -5.85
N GLY A 192 15.88 -17.69 -6.59
CA GLY A 192 16.72 -18.15 -7.69
C GLY A 192 17.98 -18.95 -7.32
N ILE A 193 18.17 -19.35 -6.06
CA ILE A 193 19.31 -20.19 -5.64
C ILE A 193 19.01 -21.66 -6.00
N PRO A 194 19.66 -22.28 -7.00
CA PRO A 194 19.20 -23.57 -7.53
C PRO A 194 19.40 -24.75 -6.55
N GLY A 195 18.42 -25.65 -6.50
CA GLY A 195 18.45 -26.82 -5.63
C GLY A 195 17.22 -27.71 -5.81
N SER A 196 17.23 -28.89 -5.17
CA SER A 196 16.21 -29.92 -5.32
C SER A 196 15.18 -29.90 -4.19
N SER A 197 14.26 -28.93 -4.22
CA SER A 197 12.96 -29.10 -3.53
C SER A 197 12.08 -30.02 -4.40
N PRO A 198 11.39 -31.06 -3.85
CA PRO A 198 10.72 -32.08 -4.69
C PRO A 198 9.44 -31.62 -5.41
N HIS A 199 8.96 -30.39 -5.17
CA HIS A 199 7.59 -29.97 -5.48
C HIS A 199 7.46 -28.70 -6.33
N ILE A 200 8.57 -28.06 -6.74
CA ILE A 200 8.50 -27.01 -7.77
C ILE A 200 8.40 -27.71 -9.14
N CYS A 201 7.42 -27.28 -9.93
CA CYS A 201 6.89 -28.03 -11.06
C CYS A 201 7.93 -28.34 -12.16
N HIS A 202 7.59 -29.33 -13.00
CA HIS A 202 8.37 -29.76 -14.15
C HIS A 202 8.44 -28.68 -15.25
N ALA A 203 9.29 -27.67 -15.06
CA ALA A 203 9.81 -26.88 -16.16
C ALA A 203 10.65 -27.81 -17.05
N ASN A 204 10.11 -28.17 -18.23
CA ASN A 204 10.70 -29.15 -19.14
C ASN A 204 11.98 -28.61 -19.82
N VAL A 205 13.08 -28.56 -19.08
CA VAL A 205 14.45 -28.50 -19.66
C VAL A 205 14.85 -29.93 -20.09
N ALA A 206 13.99 -30.53 -20.91
CA ALA A 206 13.98 -31.94 -21.27
C ALA A 206 13.55 -32.15 -22.74
N ASP A 207 14.01 -31.30 -23.66
CA ASP A 207 14.64 -31.80 -24.90
C ASP A 207 15.53 -30.73 -25.57
N SER A 208 16.85 -30.95 -25.56
CA SER A 208 17.72 -30.72 -26.72
C SER A 208 19.18 -31.10 -26.44
N THR A 209 19.68 -32.05 -27.24
CA THR A 209 21.10 -32.24 -27.62
C THR A 209 22.18 -32.39 -26.53
N ALA A 210 22.86 -33.52 -26.56
CA ALA A 210 24.00 -33.80 -25.68
C ALA A 210 25.27 -33.02 -26.08
N HIS A 211 25.59 -31.95 -25.35
CA HIS A 211 26.97 -31.49 -25.08
C HIS A 211 27.02 -30.51 -23.89
N SER A 212 27.63 -30.91 -22.76
CA SER A 212 28.42 -30.07 -21.84
C SER A 212 28.59 -30.75 -20.47
N SER A 213 29.83 -31.08 -20.12
CA SER A 213 30.23 -31.47 -18.75
C SER A 213 30.12 -30.32 -17.73
N ASN A 214 29.94 -29.08 -18.20
CA ASN A 214 30.06 -27.87 -17.38
C ASN A 214 28.70 -27.38 -16.86
N VAL A 215 27.59 -27.82 -17.47
CA VAL A 215 26.22 -27.56 -16.97
C VAL A 215 25.96 -28.38 -15.70
N THR A 216 26.43 -29.63 -15.65
CA THR A 216 26.26 -30.50 -14.46
C THR A 216 27.19 -30.15 -13.31
N SER A 217 28.36 -29.54 -13.55
CA SER A 217 29.20 -29.00 -12.47
C SER A 217 28.56 -27.79 -11.80
N SER A 218 28.09 -26.80 -12.57
CA SER A 218 27.40 -25.61 -12.04
C SER A 218 26.15 -25.97 -11.23
N ALA A 219 25.29 -26.86 -11.74
CA ALA A 219 24.12 -27.33 -11.01
C ALA A 219 24.45 -28.11 -9.72
N LYS A 220 25.61 -28.77 -9.67
CA LYS A 220 26.12 -29.47 -8.48
C LYS A 220 26.72 -28.50 -7.45
N GLU A 221 27.36 -27.43 -7.92
CA GLU A 221 27.90 -26.36 -7.08
C GLU A 221 26.79 -25.52 -6.44
N ALA A 222 25.75 -25.14 -7.19
CA ALA A 222 24.56 -24.48 -6.68
C ALA A 222 23.88 -25.27 -5.55
N ARG A 223 23.67 -26.59 -5.75
CA ARG A 223 23.13 -27.49 -4.71
C ARG A 223 24.01 -27.52 -3.46
N LYS A 224 25.33 -27.55 -3.62
CA LYS A 224 26.31 -27.53 -2.52
C LYS A 224 26.32 -26.18 -1.77
N LEU A 225 26.09 -25.07 -2.49
CA LEU A 225 25.93 -23.74 -1.89
C LEU A 225 24.64 -23.65 -1.07
N ARG A 226 23.48 -24.08 -1.62
CA ARG A 226 22.22 -24.12 -0.85
C ARG A 226 22.36 -24.99 0.41
N GLN A 227 22.92 -26.20 0.28
CA GLN A 227 23.17 -27.08 1.44
C GLN A 227 24.01 -26.41 2.53
N LYS A 228 25.07 -25.67 2.17
CA LYS A 228 25.87 -24.90 3.13
C LYS A 228 25.07 -23.79 3.81
N MET A 229 24.23 -23.06 3.07
CA MET A 229 23.43 -21.96 3.63
C MET A 229 22.35 -22.50 4.56
N THR A 230 21.55 -23.49 4.14
CA THR A 230 20.56 -24.15 5.00
C THR A 230 21.22 -24.76 6.24
N GLN A 231 22.40 -25.39 6.12
CA GLN A 231 23.15 -25.89 7.28
C GLN A 231 23.62 -24.78 8.21
N TYR A 232 24.07 -23.64 7.68
CA TYR A 232 24.52 -22.49 8.48
C TYR A 232 23.36 -21.89 9.29
N TYR A 233 22.23 -21.60 8.64
CA TYR A 233 21.06 -21.04 9.31
C TYR A 233 20.41 -22.05 10.27
N GLY A 234 20.27 -23.32 9.89
CA GLY A 234 19.79 -24.38 10.80
C GLY A 234 20.68 -24.61 12.03
N SER A 235 21.95 -24.18 11.99
CA SER A 235 22.87 -24.24 13.13
C SER A 235 22.83 -22.98 14.03
N ASN A 236 22.05 -21.96 13.68
CA ASN A 236 22.04 -20.66 14.36
C ASN A 236 20.61 -20.05 14.35
N PRO A 237 19.83 -20.21 15.43
CA PRO A 237 18.41 -19.81 15.45
C PRO A 237 18.21 -18.29 15.29
N ASP A 238 19.11 -17.46 15.81
CA ASP A 238 19.04 -15.99 15.64
C ASP A 238 19.25 -15.58 14.17
N ALA A 239 20.15 -16.29 13.47
CA ALA A 239 20.38 -16.06 12.05
C ALA A 239 19.24 -16.63 11.20
N LEU A 240 18.63 -17.75 11.61
CA LEU A 240 17.46 -18.34 10.97
C LEU A 240 16.26 -17.39 11.05
N LEU A 241 15.92 -16.92 12.25
CA LEU A 241 14.84 -15.96 12.49
C LEU A 241 15.01 -14.70 11.63
N LYS A 242 16.23 -14.16 11.56
CA LYS A 242 16.53 -12.99 10.73
C LYS A 242 16.43 -13.23 9.22
N ILE A 243 16.82 -14.40 8.71
CA ILE A 243 16.69 -14.69 7.27
C ILE A 243 15.26 -15.03 6.87
N MET A 244 14.48 -15.68 7.75
CA MET A 244 13.07 -15.98 7.52
C MET A 244 12.25 -14.69 7.47
N ILE A 245 12.33 -13.83 8.51
CA ILE A 245 11.68 -12.50 8.54
C ILE A 245 12.03 -11.66 7.28
N ALA A 246 13.28 -11.72 6.83
CA ALA A 246 13.75 -10.97 5.66
C ALA A 246 13.28 -11.53 4.30
N LEU A 247 13.01 -12.85 4.20
CA LEU A 247 12.59 -13.51 2.96
C LEU A 247 11.07 -13.67 2.84
N GLU A 248 10.38 -13.85 3.97
CA GLU A 248 8.93 -14.05 4.03
C GLU A 248 8.19 -12.71 4.09
N PHE A 249 8.52 -11.86 5.07
CA PHE A 249 7.85 -10.57 5.27
C PHE A 249 8.52 -9.42 4.51
N GLY A 250 9.71 -9.64 3.94
CA GLY A 250 10.47 -8.62 3.19
C GLY A 250 10.98 -7.45 4.05
N VAL A 251 10.98 -7.60 5.38
CA VAL A 251 11.41 -6.56 6.33
C VAL A 251 12.76 -6.94 6.94
N ILE A 252 13.69 -6.00 7.00
CA ILE A 252 15.02 -6.20 7.60
C ILE A 252 15.18 -5.20 8.75
N ASP A 253 15.40 -5.75 9.95
CA ASP A 253 15.64 -5.08 11.24
C ASP A 253 14.63 -3.99 11.68
N GLY A 254 13.74 -4.35 12.62
CA GLY A 254 13.41 -3.57 13.83
C GLY A 254 12.67 -2.23 13.72
N GLU A 255 12.57 -1.60 12.56
CA GLU A 255 12.08 -0.21 12.41
C GLU A 255 10.55 -0.08 12.41
N THR A 256 9.94 -0.49 13.53
CA THR A 256 8.53 -0.18 13.85
C THR A 256 8.29 1.33 13.82
N ARG A 257 7.44 1.76 12.89
CA ARG A 257 7.16 3.19 12.64
C ARG A 257 6.30 3.75 13.78
N SER A 258 6.74 4.81 14.45
CA SER A 258 5.99 5.40 15.58
C SER A 258 4.61 5.91 15.14
N PRO A 259 3.48 5.35 15.63
CA PRO A 259 2.14 5.75 15.20
C PRO A 259 1.79 7.22 15.50
N PHE A 260 2.34 7.77 16.58
CA PHE A 260 2.16 9.18 16.94
C PHE A 260 2.91 10.12 16.00
N VAL A 261 4.11 9.73 15.53
CA VAL A 261 4.86 10.53 14.53
C VAL A 261 4.19 10.43 13.17
N ALA A 262 3.71 9.24 12.80
CA ALA A 262 2.93 8.99 11.60
C ALA A 262 1.70 9.91 11.53
N GLY A 263 0.69 9.69 12.38
CA GLY A 263 -0.54 10.47 12.40
C GLY A 263 -0.32 11.95 12.69
N GLY A 264 0.64 12.30 13.55
CA GLY A 264 0.98 13.69 13.86
C GLY A 264 1.56 14.45 12.66
N SER A 265 2.40 13.80 11.84
CA SER A 265 2.93 14.40 10.62
C SER A 265 1.84 14.58 9.55
N SER A 266 0.95 13.59 9.40
CA SER A 266 -0.20 13.64 8.50
C SER A 266 -1.19 14.75 8.88
N LEU A 267 -1.56 14.87 10.16
CA LEU A 267 -2.43 15.95 10.67
C LEU A 267 -1.84 17.34 10.41
N ALA A 268 -0.56 17.54 10.70
CA ALA A 268 0.10 18.83 10.49
C ALA A 268 0.13 19.22 9.00
N LEU A 269 0.35 18.24 8.12
CA LEU A 269 0.44 18.46 6.68
C LEU A 269 -0.93 18.56 6.00
N PHE A 270 -1.96 17.90 6.53
CA PHE A 270 -3.36 18.14 6.14
C PHE A 270 -3.76 19.58 6.43
N ILE A 271 -3.44 20.11 7.61
CA ILE A 271 -3.70 21.52 7.96
C ILE A 271 -2.92 22.47 7.03
N VAL A 272 -1.65 22.19 6.73
CA VAL A 272 -0.88 22.98 5.75
C VAL A 272 -1.51 22.90 4.33
N GLY A 273 -2.06 21.74 3.95
CA GLY A 273 -2.77 21.54 2.69
C GLY A 273 -4.13 22.22 2.61
N SER A 274 -4.84 22.38 3.73
CA SER A 274 -6.16 23.04 3.75
C SER A 274 -6.08 24.57 3.72
N LEU A 275 -4.98 25.17 4.17
CA LEU A 275 -4.80 26.63 4.23
C LEU A 275 -5.02 27.36 2.88
N PRO A 276 -4.50 26.92 1.72
CA PRO A 276 -4.78 27.54 0.42
C PRO A 276 -6.27 27.58 0.07
N SER A 277 -7.03 26.56 0.46
CA SER A 277 -8.48 26.47 0.20
C SER A 277 -9.29 27.46 1.07
N VAL A 278 -8.82 27.76 2.29
CA VAL A 278 -9.54 28.57 3.30
C VAL A 278 -9.11 30.05 3.30
N ILE A 279 -7.81 30.34 3.29
CA ILE A 279 -7.26 31.70 3.48
C ILE A 279 -7.92 32.77 2.57
N PRO A 280 -8.18 32.52 1.27
CA PRO A 280 -8.72 33.55 0.39
C PRO A 280 -10.08 34.12 0.82
N PHE A 281 -10.93 33.33 1.51
CA PHE A 281 -12.21 33.81 2.04
C PHE A 281 -12.05 34.83 3.19
N VAL A 282 -10.90 34.86 3.87
CA VAL A 282 -10.60 35.89 4.89
C VAL A 282 -10.33 37.26 4.25
N CYS A 283 -10.02 37.31 2.96
CA CYS A 283 -9.65 38.52 2.23
C CYS A 283 -10.71 39.02 1.23
N VAL A 284 -11.83 38.32 1.08
CA VAL A 284 -12.81 38.53 0.00
C VAL A 284 -14.24 38.52 0.57
N THR A 285 -15.09 39.44 0.11
CA THR A 285 -16.46 39.67 0.64
C THR A 285 -17.58 38.98 -0.14
N ASP A 286 -17.24 38.19 -1.17
CA ASP A 286 -18.17 37.48 -2.05
C ASP A 286 -17.73 36.01 -2.15
N SER A 287 -18.67 35.08 -1.92
CA SER A 287 -18.41 33.64 -1.95
C SER A 287 -17.89 33.15 -3.31
N ILE A 288 -18.34 33.73 -4.43
CA ILE A 288 -17.90 33.32 -5.77
C ILE A 288 -16.46 33.78 -6.04
N SER A 289 -16.15 35.05 -5.75
CA SER A 289 -14.79 35.58 -5.82
C SER A 289 -13.83 34.84 -4.86
N GLY A 290 -14.31 34.45 -3.67
CA GLY A 290 -13.58 33.64 -2.70
C GLY A 290 -13.28 32.23 -3.25
N LEU A 291 -14.27 31.57 -3.86
CA LEU A 291 -14.11 30.26 -4.49
C LEU A 291 -13.11 30.27 -5.65
N ILE A 292 -13.12 31.31 -6.49
CA ILE A 292 -12.15 31.47 -7.58
C ILE A 292 -10.73 31.67 -7.03
N ALA A 293 -10.56 32.52 -6.02
CA ALA A 293 -9.26 32.76 -5.39
C ALA A 293 -8.73 31.51 -4.65
N SER A 294 -9.63 30.76 -3.98
CA SER A 294 -9.37 29.44 -3.39
C SER A 294 -8.92 28.42 -4.43
N GLY A 295 -9.65 28.29 -5.55
CA GLY A 295 -9.27 27.38 -6.65
C GLY A 295 -7.90 27.70 -7.25
N ILE A 296 -7.54 28.98 -7.39
CA ILE A 296 -6.21 29.40 -7.86
C ILE A 296 -5.12 29.05 -6.82
N ALA A 297 -5.36 29.32 -5.53
CA ALA A 297 -4.41 29.00 -4.46
C ALA A 297 -4.18 27.49 -4.33
N THR A 298 -5.25 26.69 -4.38
CA THR A 298 -5.18 25.23 -4.33
C THR A 298 -4.55 24.64 -5.59
N ALA A 299 -4.78 25.20 -6.79
CA ALA A 299 -4.06 24.80 -8.00
C ALA A 299 -2.54 25.03 -7.89
N ILE A 300 -2.11 26.14 -7.30
CA ILE A 300 -0.68 26.40 -7.01
C ILE A 300 -0.16 25.38 -5.99
N GLY A 301 -0.91 25.09 -4.92
CA GLY A 301 -0.56 24.06 -3.93
C GLY A 301 -0.37 22.67 -4.55
N LEU A 302 -1.31 22.22 -5.39
CA LEU A 302 -1.25 20.94 -6.08
C LEU A 302 -0.07 20.86 -7.07
N PHE A 303 0.25 21.97 -7.75
CA PHE A 303 1.44 22.04 -8.60
C PHE A 303 2.72 21.88 -7.80
N LEU A 304 2.84 22.53 -6.63
CA LEU A 304 3.99 22.39 -5.73
C LEU A 304 4.11 20.98 -5.15
N VAL A 305 2.99 20.34 -4.77
CA VAL A 305 2.97 18.92 -4.34
C VAL A 305 3.39 17.99 -5.48
N GLY A 306 2.93 18.24 -6.71
CA GLY A 306 3.36 17.51 -7.91
C GLY A 306 4.86 17.66 -8.21
N ALA A 307 5.41 18.88 -8.04
CA ALA A 307 6.84 19.15 -8.16
C ALA A 307 7.69 18.39 -7.13
N VAL A 308 7.26 18.40 -5.87
CA VAL A 308 7.90 17.63 -4.79
C VAL A 308 7.81 16.13 -5.10
N LYS A 309 6.61 15.59 -5.31
CA LYS A 309 6.34 14.18 -5.70
C LYS A 309 7.28 13.70 -6.82
N THR A 310 7.44 14.49 -7.88
CA THR A 310 8.25 14.11 -9.05
C THR A 310 9.75 14.31 -8.90
N TRP A 311 10.21 15.24 -8.05
CA TRP A 311 11.63 15.33 -7.68
C TRP A 311 12.14 14.02 -7.04
N ALA A 312 11.33 13.40 -6.17
CA ALA A 312 11.68 12.13 -5.54
C ALA A 312 11.59 10.91 -6.48
N THR A 313 10.69 10.91 -7.47
CA THR A 313 10.49 9.77 -8.39
C THR A 313 11.21 9.92 -9.74
N ARG A 314 11.84 11.06 -10.02
CA ARG A 314 12.39 11.44 -11.34
C ARG A 314 11.36 11.43 -12.49
N GLY A 315 10.07 11.56 -12.17
CA GLY A 315 8.97 11.63 -13.15
C GLY A 315 8.82 13.00 -13.81
N ASN A 316 7.89 13.11 -14.77
CA ASN A 316 7.56 14.39 -15.40
C ASN A 316 6.61 15.23 -14.52
N MET A 317 7.16 16.28 -13.90
CA MET A 317 6.44 17.23 -13.04
C MET A 317 5.12 17.74 -13.62
N TRP A 318 5.11 18.10 -14.91
CA TRP A 318 3.95 18.70 -15.55
C TRP A 318 2.77 17.74 -15.67
N LEU A 319 3.05 16.44 -15.87
CA LEU A 319 2.00 15.43 -15.97
C LEU A 319 1.39 15.14 -14.59
N ALA A 320 2.21 14.92 -13.57
CA ALA A 320 1.74 14.68 -12.21
C ALA A 320 0.98 15.87 -11.59
N ALA A 321 1.36 17.11 -11.94
CA ALA A 321 0.62 18.30 -11.54
C ALA A 321 -0.72 18.43 -12.28
N LEU A 322 -0.76 18.10 -13.58
CA LEU A 322 -1.98 18.14 -14.39
C LEU A 322 -2.98 17.04 -13.98
N GLU A 323 -2.52 15.83 -13.68
CA GLU A 323 -3.32 14.73 -13.12
C GLU A 323 -4.07 15.19 -11.86
N ASN A 324 -3.32 15.69 -10.86
CA ASN A 324 -3.86 16.24 -9.63
C ASN A 324 -4.89 17.36 -9.91
N LEU A 325 -4.53 18.34 -10.75
CA LEU A 325 -5.39 19.48 -11.06
C LEU A 325 -6.70 19.06 -11.73
N LEU A 326 -6.67 18.09 -12.65
CA LEU A 326 -7.87 17.58 -13.32
C LEU A 326 -8.79 16.83 -12.35
N ILE A 327 -8.23 16.01 -11.46
CA ILE A 327 -8.99 15.30 -10.43
C ILE A 327 -9.68 16.30 -9.48
N THR A 328 -8.96 17.32 -9.01
CA THR A 328 -9.53 18.34 -8.11
C THR A 328 -10.55 19.23 -8.81
N ALA A 329 -10.33 19.61 -10.07
CA ALA A 329 -11.28 20.39 -10.84
C ALA A 329 -12.58 19.62 -11.11
N ALA A 330 -12.49 18.33 -11.46
CA ALA A 330 -13.64 17.46 -11.64
C ALA A 330 -14.42 17.25 -10.33
N GLY A 331 -13.71 16.89 -9.24
CA GLY A 331 -14.31 16.69 -7.93
C GLY A 331 -14.97 17.97 -7.37
N GLY A 332 -14.29 19.12 -7.51
CA GLY A 332 -14.84 20.42 -7.10
C GLY A 332 -16.06 20.84 -7.92
N GLY A 333 -16.08 20.54 -9.23
CA GLY A 333 -17.25 20.74 -10.09
C GLY A 333 -18.44 19.86 -9.69
N VAL A 334 -18.19 18.60 -9.34
CA VAL A 334 -19.23 17.69 -8.80
C VAL A 334 -19.76 18.20 -7.45
N ALA A 335 -18.88 18.56 -6.52
CA ALA A 335 -19.27 19.07 -5.20
C ALA A 335 -20.10 20.36 -5.32
N TYR A 336 -19.65 21.33 -6.14
CA TYR A 336 -20.41 22.56 -6.44
C TYR A 336 -21.78 22.23 -7.06
N GLY A 337 -21.85 21.29 -7.99
CA GLY A 337 -23.10 20.83 -8.61
C GLY A 337 -24.08 20.21 -7.60
N ILE A 338 -23.59 19.41 -6.65
CA ILE A 338 -24.40 18.87 -5.54
C ILE A 338 -24.93 20.01 -4.66
N GLY A 339 -24.09 21.00 -4.33
CA GLY A 339 -24.49 22.20 -3.59
C GLY A 339 -25.61 22.97 -4.30
N VAL A 340 -25.46 23.25 -5.60
CA VAL A 340 -26.49 23.93 -6.41
C VAL A 340 -27.79 23.12 -6.47
N GLY A 341 -27.71 21.80 -6.59
CA GLY A 341 -28.86 20.90 -6.55
C GLY A 341 -29.61 20.95 -5.21
N PHE A 342 -28.88 20.94 -4.10
CA PHE A 342 -29.44 21.08 -2.75
C PHE A 342 -30.10 22.46 -2.55
N GLN A 343 -29.43 23.54 -2.98
CA GLN A 343 -29.98 24.90 -2.88
C GLN A 343 -31.24 25.08 -3.74
N HIS A 344 -31.34 24.40 -4.89
CA HIS A 344 -32.56 24.39 -5.68
C HIS A 344 -33.69 23.63 -4.98
N LEU A 345 -33.42 22.43 -4.44
CA LEU A 345 -34.39 21.62 -3.69
C LEU A 345 -34.92 22.33 -2.44
N MET A 346 -34.08 23.13 -1.76
CA MET A 346 -34.46 23.93 -0.59
C MET A 346 -35.15 25.27 -0.94
N SER A 347 -35.43 25.53 -2.22
CA SER A 347 -36.06 26.78 -2.71
C SER A 347 -37.47 26.61 -3.27
N GLU A 348 -38.03 25.40 -3.24
CA GLU A 348 -39.43 25.07 -3.61
C GLU A 348 -40.37 25.02 -2.39
#